data_AF-A0A535EEV4-F1
#
_entry.id   AF-A0A535EEV4-F1
#
_cell.length_a   1.000
_cell.length_b   1.000
_cell.length_c   1.000
_cell.angle_alpha   90.00
_cell.angle_beta   90.00
_cell.angle_gamma   90.00
#
_symmetry.space_group_name_H-M   'P 1'
#
loop_
_entity.id
_entity.type
_entity.pdbx_description
1 polymer ?
#
loop_
_entity_poly.entity_id
_entity_poly.type
_entity_poly.pdbx_seq_one_letter_code
_entity_poly.pdbx_strand_id
1 'polypeptide(L)'
;MRAIAALAADTLRRSLTACVVLVVAYSLSPAAVTQLHVNPVASGSVRGVYRFSSTAWSTIAGLGFNWVTDGGANTNFYPGQKAAGLVGMVWLPAYSNSTCTQTMSDAQITQVVQTNVSGGNAGAVYQVGDEPTANGCAARAAYVHMTSVVHAADHAARTWVADDQFNDPSTSNWPAGLPMKGSVDILAFDIYPCQSGPCHLNMIDLAIQRIHSVGLTNWEFILQDFGPCESWRAPNATEVLQQFQHWQGAGAIGYWFYTYDSDGSCPGNVGGSSVLKQINGLAVNPGSAPPAPSARPASPPAAQTPGPKSSPGATSSSKPPGKQSPTTSNGNASASPGSSPADSLRPMLTAVESSRLPLAVIGIGALLAGIGVALSYMLRRRTK
;
A
#
# COMPACT_ATOMS: atom_id res chain seq x y z
N MET A 1 39.83 60.68 11.12
CA MET A 1 39.54 59.31 11.62
C MET A 1 38.18 59.16 12.32
N ARG A 2 37.68 60.13 13.10
CA ARG A 2 36.36 60.01 13.77
C ARG A 2 35.13 59.99 12.84
N ALA A 3 35.20 60.62 11.65
CA ALA A 3 34.10 60.64 10.70
C ALA A 3 33.88 59.31 9.93
N ILE A 4 34.93 58.51 9.74
CA ILE A 4 34.87 57.22 9.03
C ILE A 4 34.26 56.13 9.95
N ALA A 5 34.53 56.20 11.26
CA ALA A 5 33.95 55.30 12.24
C ALA A 5 32.43 55.52 12.42
N ALA A 6 31.95 56.77 12.28
CA ALA A 6 30.53 57.10 12.37
C ALA A 6 29.72 56.58 11.16
N LEU A 7 30.30 56.65 9.95
CA LEU A 7 29.67 56.07 8.75
C LEU A 7 29.62 54.53 8.79
N ALA A 8 30.67 53.87 9.28
CA ALA A 8 30.70 52.42 9.41
C ALA A 8 29.70 51.90 10.44
N ALA A 9 29.52 52.63 11.55
CA ALA A 9 28.54 52.29 12.58
C ALA A 9 27.09 52.45 12.10
N ASP A 10 26.78 53.50 11.33
CA ASP A 10 25.42 53.73 10.83
C ASP A 10 25.03 52.74 9.71
N THR A 11 26.01 52.32 8.90
CA THR A 11 25.82 51.29 7.85
C THR A 11 25.61 49.90 8.48
N LEU A 12 26.35 49.56 9.54
CA LEU A 12 26.18 48.29 10.25
C LEU A 12 24.84 48.23 11.00
N ARG A 13 24.39 49.36 11.57
CA ARG A 13 23.11 49.46 12.29
C ARG A 13 21.91 49.33 11.35
N ARG A 14 21.99 49.90 10.15
CA ARG A 14 20.96 49.74 9.10
C ARG A 14 20.92 48.31 8.55
N SER A 15 22.06 47.64 8.38
CA SER A 15 22.11 46.24 7.94
C SER A 15 21.60 45.26 9.00
N LEU A 16 21.85 45.51 10.29
CA LEU A 16 21.29 44.71 11.39
C LEU A 16 19.78 44.90 11.56
N THR A 17 19.28 46.11 11.33
CA THR A 17 17.83 46.39 11.43
C THR A 17 17.09 45.77 10.23
N ALA A 18 17.68 45.76 9.03
CA ALA A 18 17.14 45.05 7.87
C ALA A 18 17.10 43.53 8.07
N CYS A 19 18.14 42.92 8.66
CA CYS A 19 18.14 41.48 8.99
C CYS A 19 17.13 41.11 10.08
N VAL A 20 16.95 41.94 11.12
CA VAL A 20 15.98 41.66 12.18
C VAL A 20 14.53 41.82 11.69
N VAL A 21 14.26 42.80 10.81
CA VAL A 21 12.92 42.93 10.19
C VAL A 21 12.62 41.76 9.25
N LEU A 22 13.61 41.21 8.53
CA LEU A 22 13.42 40.01 7.70
C LEU A 22 13.16 38.75 8.54
N VAL A 23 13.85 38.59 9.68
CA VAL A 23 13.63 37.44 10.59
C VAL A 23 12.29 37.56 11.32
N VAL A 24 11.87 38.75 11.73
CA VAL A 24 10.56 38.95 12.39
C VAL A 24 9.39 38.86 11.39
N ALA A 25 9.56 39.28 10.14
CA ALA A 25 8.55 39.10 9.08
C ALA A 25 8.38 37.62 8.66
N TYR A 26 9.46 36.83 8.71
CA TYR A 26 9.39 35.36 8.52
C TYR A 26 8.84 34.61 9.74
N SER A 27 8.90 35.20 10.95
CA SER A 27 8.44 34.57 12.19
C SER A 27 6.98 34.88 12.54
N LEU A 28 6.38 35.89 11.89
CA LEU A 28 4.98 36.34 12.10
C LEU A 28 4.12 36.24 10.85
N SER A 29 4.68 35.79 9.74
CA SER A 29 3.85 35.16 8.71
C SER A 29 3.28 33.91 9.38
N PRO A 30 1.94 33.72 9.47
CA PRO A 30 1.46 32.37 9.63
C PRO A 30 2.13 31.65 8.48
N ALA A 31 2.98 30.67 8.79
CA ALA A 31 3.37 29.71 7.79
C ALA A 31 2.05 29.39 7.11
N ALA A 32 2.01 29.58 5.79
CA ALA A 32 1.13 28.78 4.99
C ALA A 32 1.61 27.34 5.26
N VAL A 33 1.21 26.80 6.41
CA VAL A 33 0.55 25.53 6.48
C VAL A 33 -0.53 25.70 5.43
N THR A 34 -0.15 25.47 4.17
CA THR A 34 -0.94 24.62 3.31
C THR A 34 -1.28 23.46 4.23
N GLN A 35 -2.42 23.60 4.92
CA GLN A 35 -3.27 22.47 5.16
C GLN A 35 -3.27 21.83 3.79
N LEU A 36 -2.49 20.76 3.65
CA LEU A 36 -2.85 19.68 2.77
C LEU A 36 -4.32 19.55 3.07
N HIS A 37 -5.14 20.09 2.17
CA HIS A 37 -6.52 19.70 2.09
C HIS A 37 -6.36 18.21 1.89
N VAL A 38 -6.55 17.48 2.98
CA VAL A 38 -6.79 16.05 2.93
C VAL A 38 -8.11 16.00 2.20
N ASN A 39 -8.02 16.07 0.87
CA ASN A 39 -9.13 15.75 0.02
C ASN A 39 -9.57 14.38 0.51
N PRO A 40 -10.84 14.20 0.91
CA PRO A 40 -11.33 12.86 1.20
C PRO A 40 -10.94 12.01 0.00
N VAL A 41 -10.07 11.04 0.28
CA VAL A 41 -9.52 10.12 -0.70
C VAL A 41 -10.66 9.61 -1.57
N ALA A 42 -10.49 9.69 -2.89
CA ALA A 42 -11.39 9.10 -3.85
C ALA A 42 -11.76 7.69 -3.38
N SER A 43 -13.03 7.51 -3.05
CA SER A 43 -13.62 6.23 -2.69
C SER A 43 -13.44 5.31 -3.91
N GLY A 44 -12.36 4.51 -3.97
CA GLY A 44 -12.07 3.72 -5.17
C GLY A 44 -10.76 2.93 -5.19
N SER A 45 -9.65 3.44 -4.63
CA SER A 45 -8.37 2.70 -4.65
C SER A 45 -8.21 1.70 -3.50
N VAL A 46 -7.58 0.57 -3.78
CA VAL A 46 -7.16 -0.41 -2.77
C VAL A 46 -6.05 0.20 -1.91
N ARG A 47 -6.24 0.16 -0.59
CA ARG A 47 -5.25 0.40 0.46
C ARG A 47 -5.23 -0.84 1.33
N GLY A 48 -4.47 -1.81 0.86
CA GLY A 48 -4.38 -3.14 1.43
C GLY A 48 -3.26 -3.27 2.44
N VAL A 49 -3.39 -4.28 3.28
CA VAL A 49 -2.30 -4.74 4.14
C VAL A 49 -2.37 -6.25 4.27
N TYR A 50 -1.22 -6.90 4.15
CA TYR A 50 -1.07 -8.29 4.50
C TYR A 50 -1.17 -8.43 6.01
N ARG A 51 -1.92 -9.42 6.44
CA ARG A 51 -1.99 -9.83 7.84
C ARG A 51 -1.95 -11.34 7.90
N PHE A 52 -1.48 -11.86 9.02
CA PHE A 52 -1.38 -13.30 9.25
C PHE A 52 -2.28 -13.70 10.42
N SER A 53 -1.88 -13.33 11.64
CA SER A 53 -2.57 -13.70 12.87
C SER A 53 -3.48 -12.59 13.42
N SER A 54 -3.20 -11.33 13.07
CA SER A 54 -3.87 -10.20 13.71
C SER A 54 -5.35 -10.14 13.36
N THR A 55 -6.15 -9.93 14.40
CA THR A 55 -7.59 -9.66 14.31
C THR A 55 -7.93 -8.27 14.85
N ALA A 56 -6.94 -7.38 14.92
CA ALA A 56 -7.09 -6.00 15.38
C ALA A 56 -7.79 -5.11 14.32
N TRP A 57 -8.99 -5.53 13.88
CA TRP A 57 -9.69 -4.97 12.72
C TRP A 57 -9.94 -3.47 12.83
N SER A 58 -10.39 -3.01 13.99
CA SER A 58 -10.63 -1.59 14.25
C SER A 58 -9.34 -0.77 14.21
N THR A 59 -8.22 -1.33 14.69
CA THR A 59 -6.91 -0.69 14.59
C THR A 59 -6.46 -0.59 13.15
N ILE A 60 -6.52 -1.69 12.40
CA ILE A 60 -6.15 -1.75 10.97
C ILE A 60 -6.97 -0.74 10.17
N ALA A 61 -8.30 -0.74 10.32
CA ALA A 61 -9.17 0.24 9.69
C ALA A 61 -8.87 1.68 10.15
N GLY A 62 -8.55 1.88 11.43
CA GLY A 62 -8.17 3.17 12.00
C GLY A 62 -6.84 3.75 11.48
N LEU A 63 -5.99 2.91 10.87
CA LEU A 63 -4.82 3.34 10.12
C LEU A 63 -5.16 3.78 8.69
N GLY A 64 -6.41 3.67 8.26
CA GLY A 64 -6.87 4.07 6.93
C GLY A 64 -6.81 2.97 5.88
N PHE A 65 -6.56 1.72 6.28
CA PHE A 65 -6.71 0.57 5.39
C PHE A 65 -8.19 0.30 5.11
N ASN A 66 -8.48 -0.13 3.88
CA ASN A 66 -9.81 -0.55 3.44
C ASN A 66 -9.82 -1.99 2.92
N TRP A 67 -8.65 -2.64 2.80
CA TRP A 67 -8.49 -4.03 2.37
C TRP A 67 -7.53 -4.80 3.28
N VAL A 68 -7.76 -6.09 3.43
CA VAL A 68 -6.87 -7.06 4.11
C VAL A 68 -6.82 -8.39 3.35
N THR A 69 -5.77 -9.19 3.59
CA THR A 69 -5.69 -10.58 3.13
C THR A 69 -6.53 -11.54 4.00
N ASP A 70 -6.76 -12.74 3.48
CA ASP A 70 -7.42 -13.87 4.16
C ASP A 70 -8.85 -13.60 4.67
N GLY A 71 -9.59 -12.82 3.88
CA GLY A 71 -10.86 -12.23 4.29
C GLY A 71 -12.13 -12.81 3.67
N GLY A 72 -12.07 -14.04 3.13
CA GLY A 72 -13.22 -14.70 2.53
C GLY A 72 -14.27 -15.18 3.53
N ALA A 73 -15.53 -15.27 3.11
CA ALA A 73 -16.65 -15.72 3.94
C ALA A 73 -16.51 -17.17 4.43
N ASN A 74 -15.59 -17.92 3.86
CA ASN A 74 -15.17 -19.25 4.30
C ASN A 74 -14.20 -19.23 5.50
N THR A 75 -13.84 -18.06 6.04
CA THR A 75 -12.92 -17.93 7.19
C THR A 75 -13.64 -17.43 8.44
N ASN A 76 -13.08 -17.75 9.61
CA ASN A 76 -13.56 -17.21 10.89
C ASN A 76 -13.28 -15.70 11.06
N PHE A 77 -12.55 -15.09 10.12
CA PHE A 77 -12.16 -13.68 10.18
C PHE A 77 -13.20 -12.76 9.52
N TYR A 78 -13.96 -13.29 8.56
CA TYR A 78 -14.91 -12.52 7.77
C TYR A 78 -15.90 -11.69 8.61
N PRO A 79 -16.52 -12.19 9.69
CA PRO A 79 -17.44 -11.37 10.50
C PRO A 79 -16.76 -10.15 11.13
N GLY A 80 -15.58 -10.32 11.71
CA GLY A 80 -14.86 -9.24 12.41
C GLY A 80 -14.31 -8.20 11.44
N GLN A 81 -13.72 -8.66 10.34
CA GLN A 81 -13.25 -7.79 9.26
C GLN A 81 -14.39 -6.97 8.66
N LYS A 82 -15.50 -7.63 8.30
CA LYS A 82 -16.67 -6.96 7.72
C LYS A 82 -17.28 -5.94 8.69
N ALA A 83 -17.33 -6.26 9.98
CA ALA A 83 -17.80 -5.33 11.01
C ALA A 83 -16.92 -4.06 11.13
N ALA A 84 -15.63 -4.15 10.80
CA ALA A 84 -14.72 -3.01 10.75
C ALA A 84 -14.76 -2.25 9.41
N GLY A 85 -15.59 -2.67 8.45
CA GLY A 85 -15.68 -2.03 7.14
C GLY A 85 -14.51 -2.35 6.19
N LEU A 86 -13.75 -3.41 6.48
CA LEU A 86 -12.64 -3.86 5.65
C LEU A 86 -13.12 -4.88 4.59
N VAL A 87 -12.63 -4.74 3.36
CA VAL A 87 -12.80 -5.75 2.30
C VAL A 87 -11.70 -6.80 2.42
N GLY A 88 -12.05 -8.04 2.12
CA GLY A 88 -11.18 -9.19 2.31
C GLY A 88 -10.83 -9.84 1.00
N MET A 89 -9.55 -9.87 0.65
CA MET A 89 -9.08 -10.72 -0.43
C MET A 89 -9.18 -12.19 0.01
N VAL A 90 -9.72 -13.04 -0.86
CA VAL A 90 -9.91 -14.46 -0.60
C VAL A 90 -8.66 -15.19 -1.05
N TRP A 91 -7.96 -15.86 -0.13
CA TRP A 91 -6.88 -16.77 -0.49
C TRP A 91 -7.45 -18.02 -1.18
N LEU A 92 -6.96 -18.30 -2.38
CA LEU A 92 -7.26 -19.51 -3.14
C LEU A 92 -5.99 -20.37 -3.23
N PRO A 93 -5.82 -21.38 -2.34
CA PRO A 93 -4.63 -22.24 -2.30
C PRO A 93 -4.60 -23.28 -3.43
N ALA A 94 -4.82 -22.84 -4.66
CA ALA A 94 -5.00 -23.68 -5.84
C ALA A 94 -3.72 -23.87 -6.66
N TYR A 95 -2.58 -23.33 -6.22
CA TYR A 95 -1.30 -23.50 -6.89
C TYR A 95 -0.17 -23.81 -5.92
N SER A 96 0.77 -24.66 -6.35
CA SER A 96 1.99 -24.98 -5.59
C SER A 96 3.21 -24.47 -6.35
N ASN A 97 3.99 -23.62 -5.69
CA ASN A 97 5.28 -23.17 -6.21
C ASN A 97 6.36 -24.25 -6.16
N SER A 98 6.19 -25.29 -5.34
CA SER A 98 7.15 -26.40 -5.27
C SER A 98 7.00 -27.39 -6.43
N THR A 99 5.77 -27.59 -6.92
CA THR A 99 5.50 -28.51 -8.04
C THR A 99 5.19 -27.78 -9.35
N CYS A 100 5.00 -26.45 -9.29
CA CYS A 100 4.55 -25.60 -10.39
C CYS A 100 3.25 -26.07 -11.05
N THR A 101 2.32 -26.62 -10.26
CA THR A 101 1.05 -27.16 -10.73
C THR A 101 -0.14 -26.65 -9.93
N GLN A 102 -1.31 -26.64 -10.58
CA GLN A 102 -2.58 -26.47 -9.90
C GLN A 102 -2.82 -27.64 -8.93
N THR A 103 -3.22 -27.33 -7.69
CA THR A 103 -3.40 -28.29 -6.59
C THR A 103 -4.87 -28.58 -6.30
N MET A 104 -5.78 -27.66 -6.64
CA MET A 104 -7.22 -27.82 -6.50
C MET A 104 -7.86 -28.19 -7.83
N SER A 105 -8.83 -29.09 -7.83
CA SER A 105 -9.70 -29.32 -8.99
C SER A 105 -10.63 -28.12 -9.24
N ASP A 106 -11.14 -28.01 -10.47
CA ASP A 106 -12.11 -26.96 -10.85
C ASP A 106 -13.36 -26.96 -9.97
N ALA A 107 -13.82 -28.14 -9.56
CA ALA A 107 -14.94 -28.30 -8.63
C ALA A 107 -14.62 -27.74 -7.24
N GLN A 108 -13.39 -27.93 -6.74
CA GLN A 108 -12.96 -27.36 -5.46
C GLN A 108 -12.83 -25.83 -5.54
N ILE A 109 -12.30 -25.28 -6.65
CA ILE A 109 -12.24 -23.83 -6.87
C ILE A 109 -13.65 -23.26 -6.91
N THR A 110 -14.54 -23.86 -7.71
CA THR A 110 -15.96 -23.47 -7.80
C THR A 110 -16.63 -23.46 -6.44
N GLN A 111 -16.38 -24.47 -5.60
CA GLN A 111 -16.96 -24.55 -4.26
C GLN A 111 -16.49 -23.40 -3.35
N VAL A 112 -15.21 -23.02 -3.40
CA VAL A 112 -14.70 -21.86 -2.63
C VAL A 112 -15.37 -20.57 -3.09
N VAL A 113 -15.57 -20.40 -4.41
CA VAL A 113 -16.26 -19.24 -4.98
C VAL A 113 -17.72 -19.20 -4.53
N GLN A 114 -18.46 -20.31 -4.72
CA GLN A 114 -19.86 -20.41 -4.33
C GLN A 114 -20.09 -20.24 -2.83
N THR A 115 -19.14 -20.66 -1.99
CA THR A 115 -19.18 -20.42 -0.54
C THR A 115 -19.13 -18.93 -0.23
N ASN A 116 -18.28 -18.16 -0.93
CA ASN A 116 -18.20 -16.71 -0.78
C ASN A 116 -19.46 -16.01 -1.30
N VAL A 117 -19.95 -16.40 -2.48
CA VAL A 117 -21.22 -15.90 -3.04
C VAL A 117 -22.37 -16.12 -2.05
N SER A 118 -22.51 -17.34 -1.53
CA SER A 118 -23.56 -17.70 -0.57
C SER A 118 -23.41 -16.98 0.77
N GLY A 119 -22.17 -16.65 1.16
CA GLY A 119 -21.85 -15.82 2.33
C GLY A 119 -22.07 -14.32 2.13
N GLY A 120 -22.69 -13.91 1.01
CA GLY A 120 -22.96 -12.51 0.67
C GLY A 120 -21.72 -11.73 0.27
N ASN A 121 -20.70 -12.43 -0.25
CA ASN A 121 -19.43 -11.87 -0.75
C ASN A 121 -19.27 -12.19 -2.25
N ALA A 122 -20.36 -12.02 -3.02
CA ALA A 122 -20.28 -12.07 -4.48
C ALA A 122 -19.43 -10.90 -5.00
N GLY A 123 -18.69 -11.12 -6.08
CA GLY A 123 -17.72 -10.16 -6.61
C GLY A 123 -16.41 -10.07 -5.81
N ALA A 124 -16.08 -11.10 -5.03
CA ALA A 124 -14.85 -11.14 -4.26
C ALA A 124 -13.60 -11.13 -5.17
N VAL A 125 -12.48 -10.66 -4.60
CA VAL A 125 -11.15 -10.76 -5.23
C VAL A 125 -10.45 -11.99 -4.68
N TYR A 126 -9.97 -12.87 -5.56
CA TYR A 126 -9.28 -14.11 -5.22
C TYR A 126 -7.80 -13.99 -5.51
N GLN A 127 -6.96 -14.12 -4.48
CA GLN A 127 -5.52 -14.31 -4.67
C GLN A 127 -5.29 -15.75 -5.11
N VAL A 128 -4.92 -15.93 -6.37
CA VAL A 128 -4.73 -17.25 -6.99
C VAL A 128 -3.30 -17.78 -6.87
N GLY A 129 -2.37 -16.93 -6.41
CA GLY A 129 -0.97 -17.25 -6.27
C GLY A 129 -0.16 -16.14 -5.63
N ASP A 130 1.09 -16.49 -5.32
CA ASP A 130 2.07 -15.66 -4.65
C ASP A 130 3.45 -16.01 -5.22
N GLU A 131 4.12 -15.05 -5.85
CA GLU A 131 5.49 -15.13 -6.36
C GLU A 131 5.84 -16.37 -7.24
N PRO A 132 5.01 -16.77 -8.23
CA PRO A 132 5.32 -17.95 -9.04
C PRO A 132 6.61 -17.78 -9.86
N THR A 133 6.94 -16.56 -10.28
CA THR A 133 8.10 -16.29 -11.14
C THR A 133 9.42 -16.47 -10.40
N ALA A 134 9.60 -15.97 -9.17
CA ALA A 134 10.83 -16.26 -8.41
C ALA A 134 10.99 -17.73 -8.05
N ASN A 135 9.89 -18.47 -7.94
CA ASN A 135 9.93 -19.91 -7.75
C ASN A 135 10.23 -20.68 -9.05
N GLY A 136 10.49 -19.99 -10.17
CA GLY A 136 10.84 -20.60 -11.45
C GLY A 136 9.66 -21.25 -12.17
N CYS A 137 8.42 -20.95 -11.76
CA CYS A 137 7.23 -21.58 -12.30
C CYS A 137 6.68 -20.84 -13.52
N ALA A 138 6.38 -21.59 -14.59
CA ALA A 138 5.63 -21.10 -15.75
C ALA A 138 4.10 -21.08 -15.48
N ALA A 139 3.68 -20.36 -14.42
CA ALA A 139 2.33 -20.45 -13.86
C ALA A 139 1.21 -19.85 -14.72
N ARG A 140 1.55 -19.04 -15.74
CA ARG A 140 0.61 -18.29 -16.58
C ARG A 140 -0.59 -19.12 -17.04
N ALA A 141 -0.35 -20.28 -17.65
CA ALA A 141 -1.42 -21.11 -18.22
C ALA A 141 -2.38 -21.64 -17.14
N ALA A 142 -1.85 -22.05 -15.99
CA ALA A 142 -2.66 -22.46 -14.86
C ALA A 142 -3.51 -21.30 -14.33
N TYR A 143 -2.96 -20.08 -14.28
CA TYR A 143 -3.67 -18.93 -13.72
C TYR A 143 -4.77 -18.43 -14.66
N VAL A 144 -4.56 -18.50 -15.98
CA VAL A 144 -5.63 -18.27 -16.97
C VAL A 144 -6.77 -19.27 -16.76
N HIS A 145 -6.44 -20.55 -16.59
CA HIS A 145 -7.44 -21.60 -16.34
C HIS A 145 -8.21 -21.34 -15.04
N MET A 146 -7.52 -21.17 -13.91
CA MET A 146 -8.15 -20.88 -12.62
C MET A 146 -9.01 -19.61 -12.65
N THR A 147 -8.55 -18.54 -13.32
CA THR A 147 -9.34 -17.31 -13.52
C THR A 147 -10.63 -17.60 -14.29
N SER A 148 -10.59 -18.45 -15.32
CA SER A 148 -11.80 -18.84 -16.04
C SER A 148 -12.79 -19.63 -15.18
N VAL A 149 -12.30 -20.51 -14.30
CA VAL A 149 -13.13 -21.28 -13.36
C VAL A 149 -13.77 -20.35 -12.32
N VAL A 150 -13.02 -19.38 -11.79
CA VAL A 150 -13.55 -18.36 -10.87
C VAL A 150 -14.67 -17.56 -11.52
N HIS A 151 -14.45 -17.04 -12.74
CA HIS A 151 -15.46 -16.26 -13.45
C HIS A 151 -16.68 -17.08 -13.88
N ALA A 152 -16.53 -18.37 -14.15
CA ALA A 152 -17.65 -19.25 -14.44
C ALA A 152 -18.55 -19.47 -13.20
N ALA A 153 -17.97 -19.45 -11.99
CA ALA A 153 -18.69 -19.58 -10.74
C ALA A 153 -19.28 -18.26 -10.22
N ASP A 154 -18.60 -17.13 -10.50
CA ASP A 154 -19.06 -15.77 -10.19
C ASP A 154 -18.52 -14.76 -11.21
N HIS A 155 -19.38 -14.29 -12.10
CA HIS A 155 -19.01 -13.34 -13.16
C HIS A 155 -18.57 -11.96 -12.65
N ALA A 156 -18.88 -11.60 -11.41
CA ALA A 156 -18.47 -10.34 -10.81
C ALA A 156 -17.13 -10.44 -10.07
N ALA A 157 -16.62 -11.65 -9.86
CA ALA A 157 -15.37 -11.88 -9.16
C ALA A 157 -14.17 -11.33 -9.96
N ARG A 158 -13.03 -11.18 -9.27
CA ARG A 158 -11.75 -10.84 -9.89
C ARG A 158 -10.67 -11.75 -9.36
N THR A 159 -9.63 -12.03 -10.14
CA THR A 159 -8.43 -12.73 -9.70
C THR A 159 -7.24 -11.79 -9.57
N TRP A 160 -6.35 -12.14 -8.65
CA TRP A 160 -5.22 -11.33 -8.23
C TRP A 160 -4.00 -12.23 -7.98
N VAL A 161 -2.79 -11.72 -8.24
CA VAL A 161 -1.52 -12.40 -7.93
C VAL A 161 -0.48 -11.36 -7.51
N ALA A 162 0.35 -11.70 -6.52
CA ALA A 162 1.59 -11.00 -6.22
C ALA A 162 2.75 -11.66 -6.99
N ASP A 163 3.62 -10.87 -7.62
CA ASP A 163 4.76 -11.40 -8.35
C ASP A 163 6.00 -10.50 -8.17
N ASP A 164 7.08 -11.14 -7.72
CA ASP A 164 8.31 -10.54 -7.23
C ASP A 164 9.42 -10.47 -8.29
N GLN A 165 9.03 -10.64 -9.55
CA GLN A 165 9.88 -10.66 -10.75
C GLN A 165 10.86 -9.47 -10.91
N PHE A 166 10.78 -8.43 -10.07
CA PHE A 166 11.64 -7.25 -10.08
C PHE A 166 12.47 -7.05 -8.81
N ASN A 167 12.62 -8.08 -7.96
CA ASN A 167 13.38 -7.98 -6.71
C ASN A 167 14.91 -8.16 -6.83
N ASP A 168 15.44 -8.44 -8.02
CA ASP A 168 16.90 -8.46 -8.23
C ASP A 168 17.44 -7.04 -8.50
N PRO A 169 18.34 -6.47 -7.66
CA PRO A 169 18.96 -5.17 -7.93
C PRO A 169 19.79 -5.17 -9.22
N SER A 170 20.31 -6.33 -9.63
CA SER A 170 20.89 -6.55 -10.94
C SER A 170 19.77 -6.79 -11.96
N THR A 171 19.25 -5.70 -12.52
CA THR A 171 18.14 -5.72 -13.48
C THR A 171 18.38 -6.54 -14.75
N SER A 172 19.60 -7.06 -14.95
CA SER A 172 19.94 -8.02 -16.01
C SER A 172 19.19 -9.35 -15.89
N ASN A 173 18.77 -9.72 -14.68
CA ASN A 173 18.07 -10.98 -14.41
C ASN A 173 16.55 -10.84 -14.47
N TRP A 174 16.04 -9.62 -14.70
CA TRP A 174 14.61 -9.39 -14.85
C TRP A 174 14.10 -10.02 -16.14
N PRO A 175 12.86 -10.55 -16.15
CA PRO A 175 12.26 -11.03 -17.37
C PRO A 175 12.13 -9.89 -18.40
N ALA A 176 12.34 -10.20 -19.68
CA ALA A 176 12.26 -9.22 -20.77
C ALA A 176 10.86 -8.59 -20.96
N GLY A 177 9.83 -9.18 -20.34
CA GLY A 177 8.46 -8.69 -20.34
C GLY A 177 7.78 -8.95 -18.99
N LEU A 178 6.45 -9.11 -19.01
CA LEU A 178 5.67 -9.48 -17.82
C LEU A 178 5.09 -10.90 -18.02
N PRO A 179 5.72 -11.95 -17.45
CA PRO A 179 5.29 -13.34 -17.64
C PRO A 179 3.80 -13.57 -17.35
N MET A 180 3.29 -12.89 -16.32
CA MET A 180 1.91 -13.03 -15.84
C MET A 180 0.90 -12.10 -16.51
N LYS A 181 1.30 -11.25 -17.48
CA LYS A 181 0.38 -10.27 -18.11
C LYS A 181 -0.86 -10.93 -18.73
N GLY A 182 -2.04 -10.74 -18.14
CA GLY A 182 -3.29 -11.34 -18.64
C GLY A 182 -3.48 -12.80 -18.25
N SER A 183 -2.81 -13.27 -17.19
CA SER A 183 -3.15 -14.52 -16.53
C SER A 183 -4.25 -14.36 -15.47
N VAL A 184 -4.40 -13.15 -14.91
CA VAL A 184 -5.36 -12.76 -13.88
C VAL A 184 -5.88 -11.34 -14.16
N ASP A 185 -6.89 -10.90 -13.42
CA ASP A 185 -7.47 -9.56 -13.60
C ASP A 185 -6.62 -8.42 -13.02
N ILE A 186 -5.85 -8.71 -11.96
CA ILE A 186 -4.96 -7.76 -11.29
C ILE A 186 -3.60 -8.40 -11.07
N LEU A 187 -2.55 -7.76 -11.59
CA LEU A 187 -1.18 -8.09 -11.19
C LEU A 187 -0.72 -7.12 -10.11
N ALA A 188 -0.24 -7.63 -8.99
CA ALA A 188 0.48 -6.84 -8.01
C ALA A 188 1.97 -7.16 -8.05
N PHE A 189 2.78 -6.12 -7.91
CA PHE A 189 4.24 -6.25 -7.91
C PHE A 189 4.77 -5.95 -6.51
N ASP A 190 5.33 -6.95 -5.85
CA ASP A 190 6.16 -6.78 -4.66
C ASP A 190 7.58 -6.46 -5.05
N ILE A 191 7.93 -5.19 -4.86
CA ILE A 191 9.29 -4.71 -5.03
C ILE A 191 9.77 -4.30 -3.66
N TYR A 192 10.66 -5.10 -3.10
CA TYR A 192 11.28 -4.91 -1.81
C TYR A 192 12.69 -4.32 -2.03
N PRO A 193 12.88 -3.00 -1.88
CA PRO A 193 14.16 -2.38 -2.23
C PRO A 193 15.19 -2.46 -1.10
N CYS A 194 14.81 -2.88 0.11
CA CYS A 194 15.64 -2.81 1.30
C CYS A 194 16.12 -4.20 1.74
N GLN A 195 16.86 -4.88 0.87
CA GLN A 195 17.46 -6.20 1.17
C GLN A 195 18.63 -6.06 2.15
N SER A 196 19.75 -5.54 1.66
CA SER A 196 20.94 -5.26 2.48
C SER A 196 21.50 -3.88 2.13
N GLY A 197 22.16 -3.21 3.07
CA GLY A 197 22.70 -1.86 2.82
C GLY A 197 21.60 -0.81 2.53
N PRO A 198 21.89 0.26 1.78
CA PRO A 198 20.89 1.26 1.39
C PRO A 198 19.75 0.66 0.54
N CYS A 199 18.53 1.20 0.64
CA CYS A 199 17.43 0.74 -0.22
C CYS A 199 17.68 1.11 -1.69
N HIS A 200 17.44 0.18 -2.59
CA HIS A 200 17.54 0.36 -4.05
C HIS A 200 16.22 0.87 -4.65
N LEU A 201 15.78 2.06 -4.22
CA LEU A 201 14.48 2.63 -4.61
C LEU A 201 14.29 2.79 -6.13
N ASN A 202 15.39 2.94 -6.89
CA ASN A 202 15.36 3.03 -8.34
C ASN A 202 14.81 1.76 -9.03
N MET A 203 14.76 0.62 -8.34
CA MET A 203 14.11 -0.59 -8.85
C MET A 203 12.62 -0.36 -9.11
N ILE A 204 11.96 0.46 -8.27
CA ILE A 204 10.55 0.81 -8.46
C ILE A 204 10.37 1.57 -9.78
N ASP A 205 11.19 2.60 -10.03
CA ASP A 205 11.10 3.41 -11.25
C ASP A 205 11.33 2.58 -12.52
N LEU A 206 12.28 1.65 -12.48
CA LEU A 206 12.57 0.75 -13.59
C LEU A 206 11.44 -0.24 -13.83
N ALA A 207 10.84 -0.79 -12.77
CA ALA A 207 9.69 -1.68 -12.89
C ALA A 207 8.47 -0.95 -13.48
N ILE A 208 8.21 0.29 -13.06
CA ILE A 208 7.15 1.13 -13.66
C ILE A 208 7.34 1.26 -15.17
N GLN A 209 8.57 1.53 -15.63
CA GLN A 209 8.86 1.59 -17.07
C GLN A 209 8.56 0.27 -17.78
N ARG A 210 8.88 -0.88 -17.16
CA ARG A 210 8.56 -2.21 -17.71
C ARG A 210 7.06 -2.45 -17.79
N ILE A 211 6.33 -2.12 -16.72
CA ILE A 211 4.88 -2.24 -16.64
C ILE A 211 4.20 -1.42 -17.75
N HIS A 212 4.62 -0.17 -17.93
CA HIS A 212 4.11 0.71 -18.97
C HIS A 212 4.50 0.26 -20.38
N SER A 213 5.72 -0.27 -20.57
CA SER A 213 6.20 -0.71 -21.88
C SER A 213 5.32 -1.82 -22.50
N VAL A 214 4.63 -2.60 -21.66
CA VAL A 214 3.70 -3.63 -22.11
C VAL A 214 2.24 -3.18 -22.03
N GLY A 215 1.95 -1.95 -21.64
CA GLY A 215 0.59 -1.38 -21.59
C GLY A 215 -0.31 -2.05 -20.56
N LEU A 216 0.22 -2.49 -19.40
CA LEU A 216 -0.60 -3.03 -18.32
C LEU A 216 -1.32 -1.89 -17.57
N THR A 217 -2.64 -2.00 -17.39
CA THR A 217 -3.47 -0.95 -16.77
C THR A 217 -4.13 -1.37 -15.46
N ASN A 218 -4.30 -2.67 -15.22
CA ASN A 218 -4.90 -3.21 -14.01
C ASN A 218 -3.81 -3.80 -13.12
N TRP A 219 -3.14 -2.93 -12.37
CA TRP A 219 -2.05 -3.37 -11.51
C TRP A 219 -1.96 -2.59 -10.22
N GLU A 220 -1.43 -3.26 -9.21
CA GLU A 220 -1.20 -2.75 -7.86
C GLU A 220 0.29 -2.93 -7.51
N PHE A 221 0.73 -2.37 -6.39
CA PHE A 221 2.09 -2.55 -5.90
C PHE A 221 2.10 -2.89 -4.42
N ILE A 222 3.14 -3.59 -3.97
CA ILE A 222 3.30 -4.03 -2.58
C ILE A 222 4.57 -3.37 -2.02
N LEU A 223 4.42 -2.71 -0.87
CA LEU A 223 5.47 -2.00 -0.17
C LEU A 223 6.13 -2.92 0.87
N GLN A 224 7.45 -2.85 0.98
CA GLN A 224 8.19 -3.50 2.06
C GLN A 224 7.96 -2.74 3.37
N ASP A 225 7.34 -3.41 4.34
CA ASP A 225 7.21 -2.97 5.73
C ASP A 225 7.41 -4.16 6.69
N PHE A 226 8.42 -4.97 6.39
CA PHE A 226 8.82 -6.14 7.17
C PHE A 226 10.32 -6.19 7.44
N GLY A 227 10.72 -7.04 8.39
CA GLY A 227 12.11 -7.35 8.72
C GLY A 227 12.56 -6.88 10.12
N PRO A 228 13.83 -7.08 10.51
CA PRO A 228 14.83 -7.85 9.77
C PRO A 228 14.48 -9.34 9.77
N CYS A 229 14.68 -10.01 8.64
CA CYS A 229 14.59 -11.46 8.51
C CYS A 229 15.26 -11.94 7.22
N GLU A 230 15.74 -13.18 7.22
CA GLU A 230 16.47 -13.76 6.09
C GLU A 230 17.58 -12.83 5.56
N SER A 231 17.46 -12.39 4.30
CA SER A 231 18.37 -11.45 3.66
C SER A 231 17.87 -10.00 3.68
N TRP A 232 16.71 -9.75 4.27
CA TRP A 232 16.01 -8.47 4.31
C TRP A 232 16.25 -7.74 5.63
N ARG A 233 16.64 -6.46 5.55
CA ARG A 233 16.61 -5.57 6.72
C ARG A 233 15.25 -4.89 6.83
N ALA A 234 14.94 -4.42 8.04
CA ALA A 234 13.80 -3.54 8.24
C ALA A 234 14.04 -2.18 7.54
N PRO A 235 13.12 -1.69 6.69
CA PRO A 235 13.07 -0.28 6.33
C PRO A 235 12.67 0.57 7.53
N ASN A 236 13.16 1.81 7.59
CA ASN A 236 12.64 2.80 8.53
C ASN A 236 11.44 3.56 7.95
N ALA A 237 10.75 4.35 8.78
CA ALA A 237 9.58 5.13 8.37
C ALA A 237 9.81 6.01 7.14
N THR A 238 10.99 6.64 7.01
CA THR A 238 11.30 7.50 5.85
C THR A 238 11.43 6.65 4.59
N GLU A 239 12.05 5.48 4.68
CA GLU A 239 12.23 4.56 3.55
C GLU A 239 10.89 3.98 3.09
N VAL A 240 9.99 3.61 4.01
CA VAL A 240 8.63 3.17 3.67
C VAL A 240 7.84 4.27 2.94
N LEU A 241 7.95 5.52 3.39
CA LEU A 241 7.34 6.65 2.69
C LEU A 241 7.93 6.86 1.29
N GLN A 242 9.25 6.77 1.16
CA GLN A 242 9.93 6.92 -0.12
C GLN A 242 9.51 5.84 -1.11
N GLN A 243 9.39 4.58 -0.69
CA GLN A 243 8.85 3.51 -1.54
C GLN A 243 7.51 3.92 -2.17
N PHE A 244 6.55 4.39 -1.35
CA PHE A 244 5.25 4.85 -1.86
C PHE A 244 5.37 6.05 -2.82
N GLN A 245 6.28 7.00 -2.54
CA GLN A 245 6.48 8.18 -3.38
C GLN A 245 6.97 7.83 -4.79
N HIS A 246 7.80 6.80 -4.94
CA HIS A 246 8.24 6.33 -6.25
C HIS A 246 7.10 5.72 -7.08
N TRP A 247 6.10 5.11 -6.43
CA TRP A 247 4.90 4.59 -7.10
C TRP A 247 3.83 5.64 -7.41
N GLN A 248 3.85 6.77 -6.69
CA GLN A 248 2.77 7.75 -6.74
C GLN A 248 2.63 8.37 -8.15
N GLY A 249 1.41 8.37 -8.68
CA GLY A 249 1.10 8.91 -10.01
C GLY A 249 1.50 8.00 -11.17
N ALA A 250 2.03 6.80 -10.90
CA ALA A 250 2.43 5.85 -11.93
C ALA A 250 1.25 5.12 -12.61
N GLY A 251 0.02 5.28 -12.13
CA GLY A 251 -1.17 4.67 -12.72
C GLY A 251 -1.64 3.36 -12.07
N ALA A 252 -1.07 2.96 -10.93
CA ALA A 252 -1.56 1.83 -10.15
C ALA A 252 -3.01 2.05 -9.68
N ILE A 253 -3.80 0.98 -9.60
CA ILE A 253 -5.19 1.04 -9.13
C ILE A 253 -5.30 0.97 -7.59
N GLY A 254 -4.21 0.61 -6.92
CA GLY A 254 -4.10 0.50 -5.48
C GLY A 254 -2.75 -0.05 -5.03
N TYR A 255 -2.62 -0.32 -3.74
CA TYR A 255 -1.38 -0.83 -3.16
C TYR A 255 -1.63 -1.66 -1.90
N TRP A 256 -0.59 -2.38 -1.48
CA TRP A 256 -0.54 -3.19 -0.28
C TRP A 256 0.73 -2.91 0.54
N PHE A 257 0.69 -3.16 1.84
CA PHE A 257 1.89 -3.31 2.66
C PHE A 257 2.08 -4.77 3.03
N TYR A 258 3.29 -5.26 2.87
CA TYR A 258 3.75 -6.51 3.47
C TYR A 258 4.68 -6.17 4.64
N THR A 259 4.26 -6.25 5.90
CA THR A 259 2.99 -6.80 6.45
C THR A 259 2.63 -6.10 7.77
N TYR A 260 1.38 -6.20 8.24
CA TYR A 260 0.94 -5.61 9.52
C TYR A 260 1.50 -6.31 10.76
N ASP A 261 1.45 -7.63 10.77
CA ASP A 261 1.96 -8.49 11.84
C ASP A 261 2.94 -9.52 11.28
N SER A 262 3.63 -10.22 12.18
CA SER A 262 4.73 -11.09 11.78
C SER A 262 4.28 -12.21 10.85
N ASP A 263 5.04 -12.40 9.78
CA ASP A 263 5.01 -13.59 8.96
C ASP A 263 6.11 -14.55 9.43
N GLY A 264 5.74 -15.58 10.19
CA GLY A 264 6.71 -16.48 10.82
C GLY A 264 7.75 -15.71 11.63
N SER A 265 8.99 -15.71 11.16
CA SER A 265 10.12 -15.00 11.81
C SER A 265 10.33 -13.55 11.35
N CYS A 266 9.62 -13.11 10.31
CA CYS A 266 9.70 -11.76 9.75
C CYS A 266 8.74 -10.81 10.49
N PRO A 267 9.23 -9.84 11.29
CA PRO A 267 8.36 -8.84 11.92
C PRO A 267 7.70 -7.95 10.86
N GLY A 268 6.45 -7.56 11.09
CA GLY A 268 5.70 -6.58 10.29
C GLY A 268 5.60 -5.21 10.96
N ASN A 269 5.07 -4.21 10.25
CA ASN A 269 4.83 -2.85 10.72
C ASN A 269 6.09 -2.20 11.31
N VAL A 270 7.22 -2.43 10.64
CA VAL A 270 8.56 -2.10 11.14
C VAL A 270 8.90 -0.63 10.92
N GLY A 271 8.33 -0.01 9.87
CA GLY A 271 8.33 1.43 9.67
C GLY A 271 7.43 2.17 10.67
N GLY A 272 6.47 1.45 11.25
CA GLY A 272 5.59 1.92 12.32
C GLY A 272 4.28 2.53 11.82
N SER A 273 3.24 2.42 12.65
CA SER A 273 1.86 2.75 12.23
C SER A 273 1.62 4.21 11.86
N SER A 274 2.49 5.13 12.28
CA SER A 274 2.39 6.55 11.90
C SER A 274 2.64 6.77 10.41
N VAL A 275 3.64 6.11 9.81
CA VAL A 275 3.90 6.23 8.38
C VAL A 275 2.82 5.52 7.56
N LEU A 276 2.31 4.37 8.02
CA LEU A 276 1.19 3.69 7.38
C LEU A 276 -0.04 4.61 7.29
N LYS A 277 -0.39 5.26 8.41
CA LYS A 277 -1.49 6.22 8.46
C LYS A 277 -1.24 7.44 7.56
N GLN A 278 0.01 7.92 7.50
CA GLN A 278 0.38 9.01 6.60
C GLN A 278 0.17 8.61 5.13
N ILE A 279 0.70 7.47 4.71
CA ILE A 279 0.57 6.97 3.33
C ILE A 279 -0.91 6.71 2.97
N ASN A 280 -1.69 6.13 3.89
CA ASN A 280 -3.12 5.91 3.69
C ASN A 280 -3.93 7.22 3.53
N GLY A 281 -3.36 8.36 3.95
CA GLY A 281 -3.92 9.69 3.69
C GLY A 281 -3.56 10.29 2.32
N LEU A 282 -2.62 9.70 1.58
CA LEU A 282 -2.15 10.21 0.28
C LEU A 282 -2.90 9.57 -0.88
N ALA A 283 -3.14 10.32 -1.96
CA ALA A 283 -3.69 9.76 -3.20
C ALA A 283 -2.64 8.88 -3.90
N VAL A 284 -3.05 7.73 -4.43
CA VAL A 284 -2.19 6.87 -5.27
C VAL A 284 -1.85 7.59 -6.58
N ASN A 285 -2.84 8.24 -7.20
CA ASN A 285 -2.66 9.03 -8.42
C ASN A 285 -3.14 10.48 -8.18
N PRO A 286 -2.28 11.38 -7.66
CA PRO A 286 -2.64 12.78 -7.46
C PRO A 286 -2.80 13.48 -8.83
N GLY A 287 -4.03 13.83 -9.20
CA GLY A 287 -4.30 14.67 -10.38
C GLY A 287 -5.16 14.07 -11.50
N SER A 288 -5.82 12.93 -11.33
CA SER A 288 -6.82 12.41 -12.28
C SER A 288 -8.26 12.90 -12.00
N ALA A 289 -8.41 14.09 -11.39
CA ALA A 289 -9.70 14.76 -11.39
C ALA A 289 -10.06 15.12 -12.85
N PRO A 290 -11.30 14.86 -13.32
CA PRO A 290 -11.75 15.40 -14.60
C PRO A 290 -11.47 16.91 -14.62
N PRO A 291 -11.04 17.49 -15.74
CA PRO A 291 -10.94 18.94 -15.83
C PRO A 291 -12.28 19.52 -15.39
N ALA A 292 -12.23 20.50 -14.48
CA ALA A 292 -13.44 21.19 -14.02
C ALA A 292 -14.27 21.56 -15.25
N PRO A 293 -15.60 21.32 -15.26
CA PRO A 293 -16.42 21.66 -16.41
C PRO A 293 -16.14 23.12 -16.74
N SER A 294 -15.57 23.35 -17.93
CA SER A 294 -15.28 24.70 -18.40
C SER A 294 -16.56 25.49 -18.25
N ALA A 295 -16.52 26.55 -17.45
CA ALA A 295 -17.67 27.39 -17.20
C ALA A 295 -18.23 27.81 -18.55
N ARG A 296 -19.39 27.24 -18.90
CA ARG A 296 -20.12 27.61 -20.10
C ARG A 296 -20.39 29.12 -19.98
N PRO A 297 -20.09 29.93 -21.00
CA PRO A 297 -20.46 31.34 -20.98
C PRO A 297 -21.95 31.46 -20.66
N ALA A 298 -22.26 32.30 -19.66
CA ALA A 298 -23.63 32.50 -19.21
C ALA A 298 -24.51 32.86 -20.40
N SER A 299 -25.55 32.06 -20.65
CA SER A 299 -26.60 32.42 -21.60
C SER A 299 -27.26 33.72 -21.11
N PRO A 300 -27.55 34.68 -22.01
CA PRO A 300 -28.26 35.89 -21.63
C PRO A 300 -29.66 35.56 -21.12
N PRO A 301 -30.21 36.38 -20.21
CA PRO A 301 -31.48 36.10 -19.55
C PRO A 301 -32.64 36.05 -20.55
N ALA A 302 -33.41 34.98 -20.50
CA ALA A 302 -34.64 34.82 -21.27
C ALA A 302 -35.70 35.83 -20.78
N ALA A 303 -36.34 36.51 -21.73
CA ALA A 303 -37.45 37.42 -21.49
C ALA A 303 -38.64 36.65 -20.90
N GLN A 304 -39.17 37.16 -19.79
CA GLN A 304 -40.37 36.64 -19.14
C GLN A 304 -41.59 36.91 -20.04
N THR A 305 -42.35 35.86 -20.35
CA THR A 305 -43.71 36.00 -20.87
C THR A 305 -44.70 35.42 -19.84
N PRO A 306 -45.79 36.12 -19.49
CA PRO A 306 -46.72 35.66 -18.46
C PRO A 306 -47.61 34.52 -18.99
N GLY A 307 -47.82 33.49 -18.15
CA GLY A 307 -48.67 32.34 -18.47
C GLY A 307 -50.17 32.58 -18.26
N PRO A 308 -50.99 31.52 -18.41
CA PRO A 308 -52.28 31.43 -17.74
C PRO A 308 -52.44 30.18 -16.85
N LYS A 309 -52.68 30.46 -15.57
CA LYS A 309 -53.68 29.93 -14.60
C LYS A 309 -54.38 28.56 -14.84
N SER A 310 -54.16 27.65 -13.85
CA SER A 310 -55.12 26.85 -12.99
C SER A 310 -56.30 26.10 -13.63
N SER A 311 -56.77 24.89 -13.24
CA SER A 311 -56.61 23.93 -12.10
C SER A 311 -57.41 22.62 -12.48
N PRO A 312 -58.00 21.80 -11.58
CA PRO A 312 -57.44 20.70 -10.76
C PRO A 312 -58.18 19.33 -10.92
N GLY A 313 -57.67 18.27 -10.27
CA GLY A 313 -58.36 16.98 -9.99
C GLY A 313 -57.60 15.77 -10.54
N ALA A 314 -57.51 14.60 -9.91
CA ALA A 314 -58.27 14.01 -8.81
C ALA A 314 -57.47 12.89 -8.12
N THR A 315 -57.92 12.58 -6.91
CA THR A 315 -57.63 11.44 -6.02
C THR A 315 -57.84 10.05 -6.64
N SER A 316 -57.04 9.05 -6.24
CA SER A 316 -57.57 7.80 -5.64
C SER A 316 -56.50 6.85 -5.12
N SER A 317 -56.78 6.32 -3.93
CA SER A 317 -56.10 5.30 -3.13
C SER A 317 -56.15 3.88 -3.71
N SER A 318 -55.22 3.00 -3.31
CA SER A 318 -55.54 1.66 -2.78
C SER A 318 -54.30 0.88 -2.30
N LYS A 319 -54.44 0.24 -1.14
CA LYS A 319 -53.55 -0.73 -0.45
C LYS A 319 -54.43 -1.99 -0.18
N PRO A 320 -53.96 -3.00 0.59
CA PRO A 320 -53.16 -4.25 0.38
C PRO A 320 -54.11 -5.51 0.31
N PRO A 321 -53.85 -6.80 0.72
CA PRO A 321 -52.74 -7.41 1.51
C PRO A 321 -52.34 -8.91 1.31
N GLY A 322 -51.30 -9.32 2.07
CA GLY A 322 -51.12 -10.67 2.64
C GLY A 322 -50.11 -11.57 1.89
N LYS A 323 -49.41 -12.55 2.47
CA LYS A 323 -49.35 -13.15 3.81
C LYS A 323 -48.17 -14.17 3.82
N GLN A 324 -47.53 -14.32 4.99
CA GLN A 324 -47.04 -15.55 5.65
C GLN A 324 -45.95 -16.47 5.02
N SER A 325 -44.93 -16.71 5.86
CA SER A 325 -44.02 -17.87 5.88
C SER A 325 -44.72 -19.22 6.14
N PRO A 326 -44.00 -20.34 5.96
CA PRO A 326 -43.71 -21.17 7.14
C PRO A 326 -42.29 -21.77 7.22
N THR A 327 -42.05 -22.27 8.43
CA THR A 327 -40.89 -22.85 9.14
C THR A 327 -40.44 -24.29 8.77
N THR A 328 -39.31 -24.69 9.40
CA THR A 328 -38.80 -26.03 9.82
C THR A 328 -37.64 -26.61 9.00
N SER A 329 -36.63 -27.34 9.51
CA SER A 329 -36.02 -27.59 10.84
C SER A 329 -34.85 -28.59 10.68
N ASN A 330 -33.84 -28.51 11.57
CA ASN A 330 -32.94 -29.55 12.10
C ASN A 330 -31.77 -30.16 11.29
N GLY A 331 -30.60 -30.25 11.96
CA GLY A 331 -29.54 -31.25 11.71
C GLY A 331 -28.13 -30.86 12.17
N ASN A 332 -27.74 -31.23 13.39
CA ASN A 332 -26.38 -31.14 13.95
C ASN A 332 -25.32 -31.89 13.11
N ALA A 333 -24.11 -31.32 12.99
CA ALA A 333 -22.83 -32.04 13.15
C ALA A 333 -21.64 -31.06 13.22
N SER A 334 -20.91 -31.11 14.34
CA SER A 334 -19.60 -30.50 14.53
C SER A 334 -18.55 -31.09 13.57
N ALA A 335 -17.69 -30.23 13.01
CA ALA A 335 -16.31 -30.57 12.66
C ALA A 335 -15.48 -29.28 12.49
N SER A 336 -14.57 -29.03 13.44
CA SER A 336 -13.34 -28.28 13.14
C SER A 336 -12.51 -29.09 12.15
N PRO A 337 -11.80 -28.45 11.21
CA PRO A 337 -10.35 -28.25 11.37
C PRO A 337 -9.90 -26.93 10.71
N GLY A 338 -8.69 -26.41 10.83
CA GLY A 338 -7.42 -26.93 11.34
C GLY A 338 -6.36 -25.91 10.94
N SER A 339 -5.40 -25.74 11.83
CA SER A 339 -4.28 -24.81 11.78
C SER A 339 -3.49 -24.88 10.47
N SER A 340 -3.11 -23.73 9.93
CA SER A 340 -2.11 -23.61 8.86
C SER A 340 -0.80 -24.28 9.31
N PRO A 341 -0.26 -25.26 8.55
CA PRO A 341 1.12 -25.65 8.70
C PRO A 341 1.98 -24.70 7.87
N ALA A 342 2.64 -23.78 8.57
CA ALA A 342 3.95 -23.31 8.16
C ALA A 342 4.90 -24.51 8.29
N ASP A 343 5.25 -25.14 7.18
CA ASP A 343 6.44 -25.99 7.10
C ASP A 343 6.77 -26.22 5.62
N SER A 344 7.73 -25.44 5.12
CA SER A 344 8.54 -25.85 3.98
C SER A 344 9.99 -25.91 4.47
N LEU A 345 10.41 -27.15 4.73
CA LEU A 345 11.71 -27.54 5.27
C LEU A 345 12.85 -27.11 4.34
N ARG A 346 13.78 -26.32 4.88
CA ARG A 346 15.11 -26.04 4.30
C ARG A 346 15.98 -27.30 4.28
N PRO A 347 16.76 -27.57 3.23
CA PRO A 347 17.92 -28.45 3.35
C PRO A 347 19.10 -27.68 3.95
N MET A 348 19.62 -28.20 5.07
CA MET A 348 20.87 -27.77 5.68
C MET A 348 22.06 -28.03 4.76
N LEU A 349 22.89 -27.01 4.56
CA LEU A 349 24.26 -27.15 4.09
C LEU A 349 25.21 -26.56 5.14
N THR A 350 26.03 -27.44 5.68
CA THR A 350 27.12 -27.21 6.63
C THR A 350 28.20 -26.31 6.05
N ALA A 351 28.68 -25.33 6.81
CA ALA A 351 29.99 -24.72 6.59
C ALA A 351 30.70 -24.43 7.92
N VAL A 352 31.94 -24.89 7.92
CA VAL A 352 33.00 -24.88 8.91
C VAL A 352 33.58 -23.46 9.09
N GLU A 353 33.82 -23.09 10.36
CA GLU A 353 34.97 -22.31 10.89
C GLU A 353 35.44 -21.02 10.17
N SER A 354 35.41 -19.88 10.87
CA SER A 354 36.63 -19.12 11.26
C SER A 354 36.36 -17.64 11.57
N SER A 355 36.66 -17.29 12.80
CA SER A 355 36.79 -15.94 13.37
C SER A 355 37.80 -15.08 12.61
N ARG A 356 37.43 -13.85 12.18
CA ARG A 356 38.28 -12.62 12.17
C ARG A 356 37.43 -11.34 12.05
N LEU A 357 37.47 -10.48 13.08
CA LEU A 357 37.01 -9.09 13.04
C LEU A 357 38.09 -8.20 12.37
N PRO A 358 37.75 -7.25 11.47
CA PRO A 358 38.71 -6.24 11.03
C PRO A 358 38.72 -5.01 11.93
N LEU A 359 39.95 -4.62 12.29
CA LEU A 359 40.43 -3.54 13.16
C LEU A 359 40.17 -2.10 12.63
N ALA A 360 39.01 -1.81 12.03
CA ALA A 360 38.77 -0.52 11.37
C ALA A 360 37.85 0.46 12.12
N VAL A 361 37.23 0.08 13.25
CA VAL A 361 36.22 0.91 13.93
C VAL A 361 36.77 1.73 15.12
N ILE A 362 38.03 1.52 15.53
CA ILE A 362 38.61 2.23 16.69
C ILE A 362 39.24 3.60 16.29
N GLY A 363 39.47 3.86 15.00
CA GLY A 363 40.19 5.06 14.53
C GLY A 363 39.39 6.37 14.45
N ILE A 364 38.05 6.32 14.33
CA ILE A 364 37.24 7.52 14.03
C ILE A 364 36.75 8.22 15.31
N GLY A 365 36.55 7.47 16.41
CA GLY A 365 36.12 8.03 17.69
C GLY A 365 37.16 8.94 18.35
N ALA A 366 38.46 8.66 18.17
CA ALA A 366 39.54 9.44 18.77
C ALA A 366 39.77 10.80 18.07
N LEU A 367 39.45 10.92 16.78
CA LEU A 367 39.68 12.14 16.01
C LEU A 367 38.64 13.24 16.30
N LEU A 368 37.38 12.86 16.60
CA LEU A 368 36.29 13.79 16.87
C LEU A 368 36.32 14.35 18.31
N ALA A 369 36.85 13.59 19.27
CA ALA A 369 37.05 14.08 20.64
C ALA A 369 38.18 15.14 20.73
N GLY A 370 39.22 15.03 19.89
CA GLY A 370 40.34 15.98 19.88
C GLY A 370 39.98 17.38 19.37
N ILE A 371 39.09 17.48 18.38
CA ILE A 371 38.69 18.76 17.77
C ILE A 371 37.81 19.59 18.73
N GLY A 372 36.95 18.93 19.53
CA GLY A 372 36.09 19.61 20.50
C GLY A 372 36.85 20.28 21.66
N VAL A 373 37.97 19.68 22.09
CA VAL A 373 38.82 20.23 23.17
C VAL A 373 39.63 21.44 22.67
N ALA A 374 40.10 21.41 21.42
CA ALA A 374 40.86 22.51 20.84
C ALA A 374 40.01 23.79 20.62
N LEU A 375 38.76 23.64 20.16
CA LEU A 375 37.85 24.79 20.01
C LEU A 375 37.44 25.41 21.34
N SER A 376 37.22 24.59 22.38
CA SER A 376 36.86 25.06 23.72
C SER A 376 38.00 25.84 24.39
N TYR A 377 39.26 25.47 24.11
CA TYR A 377 40.44 26.18 24.63
C TYR A 377 40.68 27.54 23.92
N MET A 378 40.44 27.61 22.61
CA MET A 378 40.57 28.85 21.82
C MET A 378 39.52 29.90 22.19
N LEU A 379 38.29 29.49 22.48
CA LEU A 379 37.19 30.40 22.86
C LEU A 379 37.37 31.00 24.27
N ARG A 380 38.01 30.28 25.20
CA ARG A 380 38.34 30.80 26.54
C ARG A 380 39.49 31.81 26.58
N ARG A 381 40.35 31.85 25.56
CA ARG A 381 41.47 32.82 25.52
C ARG A 381 41.09 34.18 24.92
N ARG A 382 39.95 34.31 24.23
CA ARG A 382 39.48 35.59 23.66
C ARG A 382 38.64 36.44 24.60
N THR A 383 38.38 35.97 25.82
CA THR A 383 37.55 36.65 26.84
C THR A 383 38.33 37.05 28.09
N LYS A 384 39.66 37.16 27.99
CA LYS A 384 40.50 37.82 28.99
C LYS A 384 41.32 38.93 28.37
#